data_AF-A0A8T1UFH5-F1
#
_entry.id   AF-A0A8T1UFH5-F1
#
_cell.length_a   1.000
_cell.length_b   1.000
_cell.length_c   1.000
_cell.angle_alpha   90.00
_cell.angle_beta   90.00
_cell.angle_gamma   90.00
#
_symmetry.space_group_name_H-M   'P 1'
#
loop_
_entity.id
_entity.type
_entity.pdbx_description
1 polymer ?
#
loop_
_entity_poly.entity_id
_entity_poly.type
_entity_poly.pdbx_seq_one_letter_code
_entity_poly.pdbx_strand_id
1 'polypeptide(L)'
;MMSRPMLLRTVVSALRRPLRPSTRPFHTCTALQVPAASPAVAFESKSVPSSVNDSQILKLLEHSIAQRLPTQALSHLAQLQTPPGAPLLQRLAVLLARQKKSRGHALRAFEILRGVYRAPGLKPDDYTKLASIYVMDACLRFRLLDHAMELYDEASNQAVVLDLPAYDELLRALLDAKRVEEATEVLREVVNGEDVCPMEQTFLPVLVELVKSREYDGATELMRQGQAREVDFTSETFHPLLMLAEKDTSSTDSLIKFLSFVEDAWEEYKEFDPEDDSLDDPENPFRSL
;
A
#
# COMPACT_ATOMS: atom_id res chain seq x y z
N MET A 1 -36.21 -28.67 -8.28
CA MET A 1 -35.48 -29.61 -7.38
C MET A 1 -34.14 -29.90 -8.03
N MET A 2 -33.16 -28.98 -7.92
CA MET A 2 -32.09 -28.97 -6.91
C MET A 2 -31.26 -30.25 -6.85
N SER A 3 -30.06 -30.20 -7.46
CA SER A 3 -28.87 -30.92 -6.98
C SER A 3 -27.62 -30.22 -7.47
N ARG A 4 -26.98 -29.48 -6.56
CA ARG A 4 -25.59 -29.01 -6.65
C ARG A 4 -24.65 -30.15 -6.24
N PRO A 5 -23.47 -30.32 -6.86
CA PRO A 5 -22.35 -30.94 -6.20
C PRO A 5 -21.38 -29.87 -5.66
N MET A 6 -21.13 -29.99 -4.36
CA MET A 6 -20.03 -29.39 -3.61
C MET A 6 -18.73 -30.17 -3.89
N LEU A 7 -17.64 -29.48 -4.25
CA LEU A 7 -16.27 -29.97 -4.13
C LEU A 7 -15.40 -28.75 -3.73
N LEU A 8 -15.12 -28.60 -2.43
CA LEU A 8 -13.91 -29.05 -1.72
C LEU A 8 -12.70 -28.13 -1.90
N ARG A 9 -12.51 -27.33 -0.84
CA ARG A 9 -11.33 -26.54 -0.49
C ARG A 9 -10.05 -27.39 -0.49
N THR A 10 -8.99 -26.86 -1.11
CA THR A 10 -7.57 -27.23 -0.86
C THR A 10 -6.75 -25.96 -1.10
N VAL A 11 -6.36 -25.17 -0.10
CA VAL A 11 -5.13 -25.22 0.75
C VAL A 11 -3.80 -25.12 -0.05
N VAL A 12 -3.23 -23.90 0.00
CA VAL A 12 -1.80 -23.48 0.09
C VAL A 12 -0.90 -23.56 -1.17
N SER A 13 -0.43 -22.38 -1.57
CA SER A 13 0.99 -22.13 -1.89
C SER A 13 1.29 -20.62 -1.81
N ALA A 14 1.70 -20.15 -0.62
CA ALA A 14 2.29 -18.83 -0.45
C ALA A 14 3.72 -18.84 -1.00
N LEU A 15 3.93 -18.20 -2.14
CA LEU A 15 5.26 -17.92 -2.68
C LEU A 15 5.89 -16.80 -1.83
N ARG A 16 6.77 -17.20 -0.90
CA ARG A 16 7.70 -16.27 -0.24
C ARG A 16 8.62 -15.66 -1.28
N ARG A 17 8.56 -14.35 -1.45
CA ARG A 17 9.50 -13.58 -2.29
C ARG A 17 10.93 -13.71 -1.71
N PRO A 18 11.96 -13.90 -2.54
CA PRO A 18 13.34 -13.89 -2.06
C PRO A 18 13.77 -12.45 -1.70
N LEU A 19 14.37 -12.31 -0.51
CA LEU A 19 14.99 -11.08 -0.01
C LEU A 19 16.03 -10.55 -1.02
N ARG A 20 15.80 -9.35 -1.58
CA ARG A 20 16.86 -8.61 -2.28
C ARG A 20 17.71 -7.85 -1.25
N PRO A 21 19.03 -8.09 -1.17
CA PRO A 21 19.89 -7.34 -0.27
C PRO A 21 20.19 -5.96 -0.85
N SER A 22 19.69 -4.90 -0.22
CA SER A 22 20.16 -3.54 -0.46
C SER A 22 21.51 -3.36 0.24
N THR A 23 22.61 -3.52 -0.49
CA THR A 23 23.96 -3.25 0.00
C THR A 23 24.21 -1.75 0.08
N ARG A 24 24.27 -1.20 1.30
CA ARG A 24 24.88 0.11 1.60
C ARG A 24 26.27 -0.11 2.21
N PRO A 25 27.32 0.59 1.76
CA PRO A 25 28.62 0.54 2.42
C PRO A 25 28.63 1.47 3.66
N PHE A 26 28.94 0.90 4.82
CA PHE A 26 29.30 1.65 6.03
C PHE A 26 30.82 1.83 6.07
N HIS A 27 31.27 3.09 6.16
CA HIS A 27 32.65 3.41 6.48
C HIS A 27 32.91 3.23 7.98
N THR A 28 33.88 2.39 8.29
CA THR A 28 34.48 2.17 9.62
C THR A 28 35.53 3.23 9.94
N CYS A 29 35.61 3.67 11.20
CA CYS A 29 36.80 4.20 11.86
C CYS A 29 36.44 4.51 13.33
N THR A 30 37.23 4.36 14.39
CA THR A 30 38.43 3.59 14.75
C THR A 30 38.48 3.68 16.29
N ALA A 31 38.94 2.62 16.91
CA ALA A 31 39.11 2.44 18.35
C ALA A 31 40.08 3.43 19.02
N LEU A 32 39.85 3.70 20.31
CA LEU A 32 40.86 4.11 21.29
C LEU A 32 40.58 3.37 22.62
N GLN A 33 41.48 2.46 22.99
CA GLN A 33 41.60 1.85 24.32
C GLN A 33 42.34 2.81 25.27
N VAL A 34 42.16 2.75 26.59
CA VAL A 34 43.04 2.10 27.64
C VAL A 34 42.77 2.91 28.96
N PRO A 35 43.02 2.47 30.25
CA PRO A 35 42.97 1.16 30.94
C PRO A 35 42.26 1.13 32.34
N ALA A 36 41.99 -0.10 32.79
CA ALA A 36 42.19 -0.76 34.12
C ALA A 36 41.88 -0.14 35.52
N ALA A 37 41.27 -1.03 36.35
CA ALA A 37 41.50 -1.34 37.78
C ALA A 37 40.55 -0.81 38.89
N SER A 38 39.66 -1.72 39.36
CA SER A 38 39.18 -2.12 40.72
C SER A 38 39.17 -1.16 41.94
N PRO A 39 38.46 -1.44 43.07
CA PRO A 39 37.59 -2.59 43.42
C PRO A 39 36.19 -2.21 43.99
N ALA A 40 35.44 -3.26 44.30
CA ALA A 40 34.12 -3.32 44.91
C ALA A 40 33.86 -2.41 46.13
N VAL A 41 32.69 -1.77 46.13
CA VAL A 41 31.93 -1.47 47.34
C VAL A 41 30.50 -1.95 47.09
N ALA A 42 30.08 -2.94 47.87
CA ALA A 42 28.71 -3.43 47.91
C ALA A 42 27.81 -2.28 48.36
N PHE A 43 26.97 -1.79 47.46
CA PHE A 43 25.83 -0.96 47.80
C PHE A 43 24.59 -1.82 47.64
N GLU A 44 23.90 -2.08 48.75
CA GLU A 44 22.56 -2.65 48.77
C GLU A 44 21.65 -1.80 47.87
N SER A 45 21.35 -2.31 46.68
CA SER A 45 20.22 -1.82 45.91
C SER A 45 19.02 -2.67 46.32
N LYS A 46 18.13 -2.08 47.14
CA LYS A 46 16.72 -2.52 47.20
C LYS A 46 16.19 -2.53 45.77
N SER A 47 16.17 -3.71 45.17
CA SER A 47 15.88 -3.93 43.76
C SER A 47 14.39 -3.95 43.48
N VAL A 48 13.68 -2.82 43.66
CA VAL A 48 12.43 -2.48 42.94
C VAL A 48 12.25 -0.94 42.98
N PRO A 49 12.37 -0.23 41.84
CA PRO A 49 11.23 0.61 41.42
C PRO A 49 11.05 0.80 39.90
N SER A 50 11.77 0.11 39.01
CA SER A 50 11.63 0.34 37.55
C SER A 50 10.26 -0.08 37.01
N SER A 51 9.75 -1.24 37.43
CA SER A 51 8.48 -1.79 36.94
C SER A 51 7.25 -0.98 37.39
N VAL A 52 7.29 -0.40 38.60
CA VAL A 52 6.18 0.41 39.13
C VAL A 52 6.08 1.74 38.39
N ASN A 53 7.22 2.35 38.05
CA ASN A 53 7.26 3.60 37.31
C ASN A 53 6.80 3.41 35.85
N ASP A 54 7.27 2.37 35.16
CA ASP A 54 6.81 2.04 33.81
C ASP A 54 5.29 1.79 33.77
N SER A 55 4.72 1.08 34.76
CA SER A 55 3.27 0.85 34.84
C SER A 55 2.47 2.15 34.97
N GLN A 56 2.95 3.12 35.74
CA GLN A 56 2.30 4.43 35.87
C GLN A 56 2.42 5.25 34.57
N ILE A 57 3.61 5.26 33.95
CA ILE A 57 3.85 5.97 32.69
C ILE A 57 3.00 5.37 31.57
N LEU A 58 2.80 4.04 31.53
CA LEU A 58 1.92 3.37 30.57
C LEU A 58 0.47 3.86 30.70
N LYS A 59 -0.06 3.99 31.93
CA LYS A 59 -1.41 4.53 32.16
C LYS A 59 -1.53 5.98 31.71
N LEU A 60 -0.49 6.79 31.95
CA LEU A 60 -0.45 8.19 31.48
C LEU A 60 -0.42 8.25 29.95
N LEU A 61 0.36 7.37 29.30
CA LEU A 61 0.41 7.26 27.84
C LEU A 61 -0.95 6.89 27.25
N GLU A 62 -1.61 5.87 27.80
CA GLU A 62 -2.97 5.47 27.40
C GLU A 62 -3.96 6.63 27.55
N HIS A 63 -3.87 7.35 28.68
CA HIS A 63 -4.70 8.52 28.93
C HIS A 63 -4.43 9.64 27.91
N SER A 64 -3.17 9.98 27.62
CA SER A 64 -2.82 11.00 26.62
C SER A 64 -3.30 10.61 25.21
N ILE A 65 -3.24 9.32 24.86
CA ILE A 65 -3.77 8.84 23.57
C ILE A 65 -5.29 8.99 23.52
N ALA A 66 -5.99 8.62 24.59
CA ALA A 66 -7.44 8.78 24.69
C ALA A 66 -7.88 10.25 24.59
N GLN A 67 -7.11 11.16 25.20
CA GLN A 67 -7.33 12.61 25.13
C GLN A 67 -6.81 13.25 23.83
N ARG A 68 -6.23 12.47 22.92
CA ARG A 68 -5.68 12.92 21.64
C ARG A 68 -4.59 13.99 21.79
N LEU A 69 -3.71 13.84 22.79
CA LEU A 69 -2.60 14.74 23.10
C LEU A 69 -1.27 14.15 22.57
N PRO A 70 -0.91 14.36 21.29
CA PRO A 70 0.21 13.66 20.65
C PRO A 70 1.57 13.99 21.27
N THR A 71 1.81 15.24 21.67
CA THR A 71 3.08 15.69 22.25
C THR A 71 3.31 15.08 23.64
N GLN A 72 2.26 15.03 24.46
CA GLN A 72 2.33 14.40 25.79
C GLN A 72 2.52 12.89 25.65
N ALA A 73 1.78 12.24 24.74
CA ALA A 73 1.94 10.81 24.47
C ALA A 73 3.38 10.47 24.04
N LEU A 74 3.99 11.27 23.17
CA LEU A 74 5.40 11.08 22.78
C LEU A 74 6.36 11.27 23.96
N SER A 75 6.12 12.25 24.83
CA SER A 75 6.92 12.47 26.04
C SER A 75 6.86 11.27 26.99
N HIS A 76 5.67 10.72 27.22
CA HIS A 76 5.50 9.51 28.04
C HIS A 76 6.13 8.28 27.40
N LEU A 77 6.01 8.10 26.08
CA LEU A 77 6.67 7.01 25.36
C LEU A 77 8.20 7.06 25.54
N ALA A 78 8.80 8.25 25.47
CA ALA A 78 10.25 8.42 25.63
C ALA A 78 10.77 8.13 27.05
N GLN A 79 9.88 8.15 28.05
CA GLN A 79 10.23 7.87 29.45
C GLN A 79 10.17 6.37 29.80
N LEU A 80 9.57 5.54 28.95
CA LEU A 80 9.46 4.09 29.17
C LEU A 80 10.80 3.40 28.94
N GLN A 81 11.17 2.50 29.85
CA GLN A 81 12.37 1.65 29.70
C GLN A 81 12.08 0.43 28.84
N THR A 82 10.86 -0.08 28.92
CA THR A 82 10.37 -1.21 28.14
C THR A 82 9.42 -0.74 27.03
N PRO A 83 9.55 -1.24 25.79
CA PRO A 83 8.66 -0.85 24.72
C PRO A 83 7.23 -1.33 25.04
N PRO A 84 6.21 -0.46 24.88
CA PRO A 84 4.82 -0.86 25.10
C PRO A 84 4.37 -1.88 24.05
N GLY A 85 3.31 -2.62 24.37
CA GLY A 85 2.74 -3.61 23.46
C GLY A 85 2.27 -3.01 22.12
N ALA A 86 2.30 -3.83 21.06
CA ALA A 86 1.92 -3.43 19.71
C ALA A 86 0.57 -2.69 19.62
N PRO A 87 -0.53 -3.09 20.32
CA PRO A 87 -1.80 -2.39 20.22
C PRO A 87 -1.73 -0.92 20.66
N LEU A 88 -0.95 -0.63 21.71
CA LEU A 88 -0.79 0.74 22.20
C LEU A 88 0.05 1.59 21.23
N LEU A 89 1.12 1.00 20.69
CA LEU A 89 1.97 1.64 19.67
C LEU A 89 1.19 1.95 18.38
N GLN A 90 0.36 1.02 17.92
CA GLN A 90 -0.49 1.24 16.74
C GLN A 90 -1.47 2.39 16.97
N ARG A 91 -2.13 2.46 18.15
CA ARG A 91 -3.03 3.56 18.50
C ARG A 91 -2.32 4.91 18.53
N LEU A 92 -1.09 4.94 19.06
CA LEU A 92 -0.25 6.11 19.05
C LEU A 92 0.15 6.52 17.62
N ALA A 93 0.58 5.57 16.79
CA ALA A 93 0.93 5.83 15.40
C ALA A 93 -0.24 6.45 14.63
N VAL A 94 -1.45 5.92 14.80
CA VAL A 94 -2.67 6.50 14.20
C VAL A 94 -2.93 7.92 14.73
N LEU A 95 -2.82 8.15 16.03
CA LEU A 95 -2.99 9.49 16.62
C LEU A 95 -2.02 10.51 16.00
N LEU A 96 -0.76 10.11 15.80
CA LEU A 96 0.29 10.94 15.22
C LEU A 96 0.08 11.17 13.71
N ALA A 97 -0.26 10.13 12.96
CA ALA A 97 -0.52 10.20 11.52
C ALA A 97 -1.70 11.13 11.19
N ARG A 98 -2.71 11.18 12.06
CA ARG A 98 -3.86 12.09 11.93
C ARG A 98 -3.50 13.57 12.10
N GLN A 99 -2.29 13.90 12.59
CA GLN A 99 -1.85 15.29 12.75
C GLN A 99 -1.48 15.90 11.40
N LYS A 100 -2.47 16.47 10.72
CA LYS A 100 -2.35 17.00 9.35
C LYS A 100 -1.36 18.16 9.16
N LYS A 101 -0.80 18.73 10.24
CA LYS A 101 0.10 19.90 10.19
C LYS A 101 1.53 19.60 10.63
N SER A 102 1.87 18.36 10.98
CA SER A 102 3.20 18.02 11.50
C SER A 102 3.85 16.87 10.73
N ARG A 103 4.78 17.23 9.84
CA ARG A 103 5.69 16.27 9.19
C ARG A 103 6.48 15.44 10.22
N GLY A 104 6.84 16.06 11.35
CA GLY A 104 7.52 15.36 12.44
C GLY A 104 6.67 14.26 13.06
N HIS A 105 5.37 14.50 13.25
CA HIS A 105 4.46 13.44 13.74
C HIS A 105 4.29 12.32 12.72
N ALA A 106 4.23 12.63 11.42
CA ALA A 106 4.19 11.59 10.38
C ALA A 106 5.43 10.70 10.40
N LEU A 107 6.64 11.29 10.50
CA LEU A 107 7.89 10.54 10.64
C LEU A 107 7.91 9.66 11.89
N ARG A 108 7.46 10.18 13.05
CA ARG A 108 7.37 9.39 14.28
C ARG A 108 6.33 8.27 14.18
N ALA A 109 5.20 8.52 13.53
CA ALA A 109 4.18 7.49 13.29
C ALA A 109 4.74 6.33 12.44
N PHE A 110 5.49 6.67 11.39
CA PHE A 110 6.22 5.71 10.56
C PHE A 110 7.23 4.89 11.37
N GLU A 111 8.10 5.54 12.13
CA GLU A 111 9.12 4.86 12.95
C GLU A 111 8.49 3.87 13.94
N ILE A 112 7.40 4.29 14.60
CA ILE A 112 6.66 3.45 15.54
C ILE A 112 6.06 2.24 14.83
N LEU A 113 5.33 2.45 13.73
CA LEU A 113 4.63 1.36 13.05
C LEU A 113 5.60 0.38 12.37
N ARG A 114 6.71 0.88 11.81
CA ARG A 114 7.81 0.05 11.32
C ARG A 114 8.41 -0.81 12.45
N GLY A 115 8.56 -0.24 13.65
CA GLY A 115 8.99 -0.98 14.83
C GLY A 115 8.01 -2.09 15.21
N VAL A 116 6.71 -1.83 15.10
CA VAL A 116 5.66 -2.85 15.33
C VAL A 116 5.78 -4.00 14.33
N TYR A 117 5.94 -3.69 13.03
CA TYR A 117 6.10 -4.70 11.97
C TYR A 117 7.33 -5.58 12.15
N ARG A 118 8.43 -5.02 12.65
CA ARG A 118 9.68 -5.74 12.90
C ARG A 118 9.73 -6.47 14.25
N ALA A 119 8.69 -6.34 15.08
CA ALA A 119 8.63 -7.02 16.37
C ALA A 119 8.39 -8.53 16.19
N PRO A 120 9.13 -9.39 16.90
CA PRO A 120 8.96 -10.83 16.79
C PRO A 120 7.57 -11.26 17.29
N GLY A 121 6.89 -12.10 16.51
CA GLY A 121 5.60 -12.65 16.89
C GLY A 121 4.41 -11.70 16.69
N LEU A 122 4.58 -10.60 15.95
CA LEU A 122 3.44 -9.81 15.47
C LEU A 122 2.46 -10.71 14.73
N LYS A 123 1.19 -10.61 15.11
CA LYS A 123 0.07 -11.17 14.35
C LYS A 123 -0.77 -9.99 13.88
N PRO A 124 -0.64 -9.59 12.61
CA PRO A 124 -1.45 -8.49 12.09
C PRO A 124 -2.94 -8.78 12.25
N ASP A 125 -3.66 -7.72 12.58
CA ASP A 125 -5.11 -7.69 12.71
C ASP A 125 -5.67 -6.51 11.89
N ASP A 126 -7.00 -6.35 11.90
CA ASP A 126 -7.68 -5.26 11.19
C ASP A 126 -7.18 -3.88 11.65
N TYR A 127 -6.77 -3.76 12.91
CA TYR A 127 -6.22 -2.51 13.43
C TYR A 127 -4.81 -2.23 12.90
N THR A 128 -4.01 -3.27 12.66
CA THR A 128 -2.70 -3.19 12.01
C THR A 128 -2.84 -2.68 10.57
N LYS A 129 -3.82 -3.21 9.83
CA LYS A 129 -4.19 -2.70 8.49
C LYS A 129 -4.59 -1.23 8.56
N LEU A 130 -5.50 -0.86 9.46
CA LEU A 130 -5.96 0.52 9.65
C LEU A 130 -4.78 1.46 9.97
N ALA A 131 -3.89 1.07 10.88
CA ALA A 131 -2.72 1.85 11.24
C ALA A 131 -1.80 2.10 10.05
N SER A 132 -1.61 1.07 9.21
CA SER A 132 -0.79 1.17 7.99
C SER A 132 -1.35 2.20 7.02
N ILE A 133 -2.65 2.13 6.74
CA ILE A 133 -3.36 3.08 5.87
C ILE A 133 -3.17 4.52 6.37
N TYR A 134 -3.42 4.79 7.65
CA TYR A 134 -3.26 6.14 8.20
C TYR A 134 -1.81 6.64 8.13
N VAL A 135 -0.84 5.79 8.44
CA VAL A 135 0.58 6.20 8.46
C VAL A 135 1.11 6.41 7.05
N MET A 136 0.70 5.59 6.07
CA MET A 136 1.03 5.81 4.66
C MET A 136 0.39 7.10 4.13
N ASP A 137 -0.91 7.34 4.35
CA ASP A 137 -1.57 8.61 3.99
C ASP A 137 -0.81 9.80 4.58
N ALA A 138 -0.41 9.73 5.86
CA ALA A 138 0.39 10.78 6.48
C ALA A 138 1.76 10.96 5.79
N CYS A 139 2.44 9.88 5.44
CA CYS A 139 3.70 9.94 4.71
C CYS A 139 3.51 10.59 3.33
N LEU A 140 2.52 10.13 2.55
CA LEU A 140 2.23 10.65 1.21
C LEU A 140 1.84 12.14 1.26
N ARG A 141 0.95 12.54 2.18
CA ARG A 141 0.58 13.96 2.41
C ARG A 141 1.78 14.86 2.68
N PHE A 142 2.81 14.35 3.34
CA PHE A 142 4.02 15.11 3.64
C PHE A 142 5.16 14.86 2.64
N ARG A 143 4.92 14.24 1.48
CA ARG A 143 5.94 13.92 0.47
C ARG A 143 7.09 13.08 1.04
N LEU A 144 6.74 12.04 1.81
CA LEU A 144 7.65 11.04 2.38
C LEU A 144 7.47 9.70 1.64
N LEU A 145 7.53 9.72 0.31
CA LEU A 145 7.22 8.56 -0.53
C LEU A 145 8.07 7.32 -0.17
N ASP A 146 9.37 7.49 0.06
CA ASP A 146 10.23 6.35 0.44
C ASP A 146 9.83 5.71 1.77
N HIS A 147 9.28 6.49 2.71
CA HIS A 147 8.80 5.96 3.98
C HIS A 147 7.45 5.25 3.79
N ALA A 148 6.59 5.78 2.91
CA ALA A 148 5.35 5.10 2.55
C ALA A 148 5.63 3.76 1.86
N MET A 149 6.61 3.71 0.94
CA MET A 149 7.04 2.47 0.27
C MET A 149 7.69 1.47 1.24
N GLU A 150 8.57 1.92 2.15
CA GLU A 150 9.12 1.02 3.17
C GLU A 150 7.99 0.43 4.05
N LEU A 151 6.99 1.23 4.41
CA LEU A 151 5.86 0.74 5.19
C LEU A 151 4.94 -0.21 4.39
N TYR A 152 4.74 0.06 3.10
CA TYR A 152 4.05 -0.82 2.16
C TYR A 152 4.73 -2.20 2.11
N ASP A 153 6.05 -2.23 1.97
CA ASP A 153 6.83 -3.46 1.97
C ASP A 153 6.72 -4.23 3.29
N GLU A 154 6.80 -3.54 4.44
CA GLU A 154 6.63 -4.15 5.76
C GLU A 154 5.24 -4.78 5.92
N ALA A 155 4.18 -4.09 5.46
CA ALA A 155 2.82 -4.60 5.45
C ALA A 155 2.66 -5.82 4.54
N SER A 156 3.15 -5.74 3.29
CA SER A 156 3.12 -6.82 2.31
C SER A 156 3.86 -8.07 2.80
N ASN A 157 5.04 -7.90 3.42
CA ASN A 157 5.82 -9.00 4.00
C ASN A 157 5.11 -9.72 5.16
N GLN A 158 4.18 -9.05 5.84
CA GLN A 158 3.31 -9.64 6.87
C GLN A 158 1.93 -10.03 6.34
N ALA A 159 1.74 -10.08 5.03
CA ALA A 159 0.47 -10.39 4.35
C ALA A 159 -0.68 -9.46 4.75
N VAL A 160 -0.37 -8.19 5.06
CA VAL A 160 -1.38 -7.15 5.32
C VAL A 160 -1.76 -6.50 4.00
N VAL A 161 -2.96 -6.82 3.51
CA VAL A 161 -3.50 -6.22 2.29
C VAL A 161 -4.22 -4.91 2.61
N LEU A 162 -3.83 -3.83 1.93
CA LEU A 162 -4.43 -2.50 2.10
C LEU A 162 -5.82 -2.42 1.43
N ASP A 163 -6.50 -1.28 1.55
CA ASP A 163 -7.72 -1.03 0.78
C ASP A 163 -7.42 -0.35 -0.56
N LEU A 164 -8.36 -0.44 -1.50
CA LEU A 164 -8.20 0.13 -2.84
C LEU A 164 -7.86 1.63 -2.80
N PRO A 165 -8.51 2.48 -1.96
CA PRO A 165 -8.13 3.89 -1.88
C PRO A 165 -6.68 4.14 -1.46
N ALA A 166 -6.11 3.33 -0.55
CA ALA A 166 -4.71 3.44 -0.19
C ALA A 166 -3.77 3.06 -1.35
N TYR A 167 -4.11 2.02 -2.12
CA TYR A 167 -3.38 1.67 -3.34
C TYR A 167 -3.46 2.79 -4.38
N ASP A 168 -4.64 3.34 -4.65
CA ASP A 168 -4.82 4.45 -5.61
C ASP A 168 -3.99 5.68 -5.21
N GLU A 169 -3.91 5.99 -3.91
CA GLU A 169 -3.08 7.08 -3.41
C GLU A 169 -1.58 6.82 -3.59
N LEU A 170 -1.14 5.59 -3.29
CA LEU A 170 0.25 5.18 -3.48
C LEU A 170 0.66 5.19 -4.96
N LEU A 171 -0.18 4.67 -5.85
CA LEU A 171 0.02 4.67 -7.29
C LEU A 171 0.15 6.10 -7.83
N ARG A 172 -0.77 7.00 -7.47
CA ARG A 172 -0.68 8.42 -7.84
C ARG A 172 0.63 9.05 -7.36
N ALA A 173 1.03 8.79 -6.11
CA ALA A 173 2.26 9.36 -5.56
C ALA A 173 3.53 8.83 -6.25
N LEU A 174 3.57 7.56 -6.64
CA LEU A 174 4.67 6.97 -7.41
C LEU A 174 4.77 7.57 -8.80
N LEU A 175 3.63 7.71 -9.50
CA LEU A 175 3.57 8.31 -10.84
C LEU A 175 3.97 9.79 -10.82
N ASP A 176 3.52 10.56 -9.84
CA ASP A 176 3.93 11.96 -9.63
C ASP A 176 5.45 12.08 -9.40
N ALA A 177 6.05 11.08 -8.77
CA ALA A 177 7.49 10.99 -8.53
C ALA A 177 8.28 10.34 -9.69
N LYS A 178 7.63 10.02 -10.82
CA LYS A 178 8.24 9.36 -11.98
C LYS A 178 8.86 7.99 -11.67
N ARG A 179 8.28 7.25 -10.72
CA ARG A 179 8.65 5.86 -10.36
C ARG A 179 7.65 4.88 -11.00
N VAL A 180 7.61 4.85 -12.33
CA VAL A 180 6.58 4.15 -13.12
C VAL A 180 6.69 2.64 -12.96
N GLU A 181 7.91 2.11 -12.88
CA GLU A 181 8.18 0.69 -12.70
C GLU A 181 7.60 0.20 -11.38
N GLU A 182 7.84 0.93 -10.29
CA GLU A 182 7.31 0.60 -8.97
C GLU A 182 5.78 0.72 -8.91
N ALA A 183 5.20 1.74 -9.54
CA ALA A 183 3.74 1.86 -9.67
C ALA A 183 3.14 0.65 -10.41
N THR A 184 3.80 0.21 -11.48
CA THR A 184 3.37 -0.96 -12.26
C THR A 184 3.50 -2.24 -11.44
N GLU A 185 4.55 -2.41 -10.64
CA GLU A 185 4.70 -3.55 -9.73
C GLU A 185 3.60 -3.58 -8.66
N VAL A 186 3.31 -2.44 -8.01
CA VAL A 186 2.22 -2.33 -7.03
C VAL A 186 0.87 -2.69 -7.67
N LEU A 187 0.57 -2.17 -8.86
CA LEU A 187 -0.68 -2.51 -9.55
C LEU A 187 -0.76 -3.99 -9.89
N ARG A 188 0.33 -4.62 -10.36
CA ARG A 188 0.37 -6.07 -10.58
C ARG A 188 0.13 -6.86 -9.29
N GLU A 189 0.62 -6.38 -8.14
CA GLU A 189 0.36 -7.04 -6.86
C GLU A 189 -1.14 -6.97 -6.50
N VAL A 190 -1.82 -5.84 -6.72
CA VAL A 190 -3.28 -5.72 -6.56
C VAL A 190 -4.02 -6.68 -7.51
N VAL A 191 -3.60 -6.73 -8.78
CA VAL A 191 -4.21 -7.56 -9.82
C VAL A 191 -3.89 -9.05 -9.67
N ASN A 192 -2.94 -9.43 -8.83
CA ASN A 192 -2.66 -10.82 -8.49
C ASN A 192 -3.27 -11.28 -7.14
N GLY A 193 -3.64 -10.36 -6.24
CA GLY A 193 -4.28 -10.67 -4.94
C GLY A 193 -5.82 -10.68 -4.93
N GLU A 194 -6.45 -11.68 -4.32
CA GLU A 194 -7.93 -11.84 -4.33
C GLU A 194 -8.69 -10.88 -3.40
N ASP A 195 -8.02 -10.26 -2.43
CA ASP A 195 -8.67 -9.48 -1.35
C ASP A 195 -9.11 -8.07 -1.79
N VAL A 196 -8.67 -7.60 -2.95
CA VAL A 196 -8.97 -6.27 -3.50
C VAL A 196 -9.44 -6.42 -4.93
N CYS A 197 -10.59 -5.80 -5.23
CA CYS A 197 -11.12 -5.70 -6.59
C CYS A 197 -10.60 -4.38 -7.20
N PRO A 198 -9.64 -4.43 -8.14
CA PRO A 198 -9.19 -3.23 -8.82
C PRO A 198 -10.30 -2.72 -9.75
N MET A 199 -10.35 -1.40 -9.97
CA MET A 199 -11.31 -0.78 -10.88
C MET A 199 -10.59 -0.14 -12.06
N GLU A 200 -11.31 0.17 -13.13
CA GLU A 200 -10.79 0.92 -14.29
C GLU A 200 -9.95 2.14 -13.87
N GLN A 201 -10.43 2.90 -12.88
CA GLN A 201 -9.77 4.10 -12.34
C GLN A 201 -8.41 3.83 -11.69
N THR A 202 -8.18 2.61 -11.19
CA THR A 202 -6.91 2.19 -10.59
C THR A 202 -5.85 1.92 -11.69
N PHE A 203 -6.28 1.44 -12.86
CA PHE A 203 -5.39 1.13 -14.00
C PHE A 203 -5.01 2.37 -14.80
N LEU A 204 -6.00 3.23 -15.10
CA LEU A 204 -5.86 4.32 -16.07
C LEU A 204 -4.61 5.20 -15.85
N PRO A 205 -4.28 5.65 -14.63
CA PRO A 205 -3.08 6.49 -14.41
C PRO A 205 -1.78 5.79 -14.80
N VAL A 206 -1.66 4.48 -14.52
CA VAL A 206 -0.48 3.68 -14.83
C VAL A 206 -0.40 3.42 -16.33
N LEU A 207 -1.52 3.05 -16.97
CA LEU A 207 -1.60 2.81 -18.42
C LEU A 207 -1.21 4.06 -19.22
N VAL A 208 -1.72 5.23 -18.82
CA VAL A 208 -1.39 6.51 -19.44
C VAL A 208 0.12 6.80 -19.39
N GLU A 209 0.77 6.53 -18.27
CA GLU A 209 2.21 6.79 -18.13
C GLU A 209 3.06 5.77 -18.90
N LEU A 210 2.64 4.49 -18.96
CA LEU A 210 3.28 3.47 -19.80
C LEU A 210 3.21 3.85 -21.28
N VAL A 211 2.03 4.23 -21.78
CA VAL A 211 1.84 4.64 -23.18
C VAL A 211 2.64 5.90 -23.51
N LYS A 212 2.68 6.91 -22.62
CA LYS A 212 3.55 8.08 -22.79
C LYS A 212 5.03 7.72 -22.87
N SER A 213 5.43 6.68 -22.15
CA SER A 213 6.80 6.16 -22.13
C SER A 213 7.09 5.18 -23.27
N ARG A 214 6.11 4.94 -24.16
CA ARG A 214 6.17 3.97 -25.28
C ARG A 214 6.33 2.51 -24.84
N GLU A 215 5.96 2.21 -23.59
CA GLU A 215 5.96 0.86 -23.02
C GLU A 215 4.65 0.14 -23.35
N TYR A 216 4.39 -0.01 -24.65
CA TYR A 216 3.13 -0.54 -25.18
C TYR A 216 2.86 -1.99 -24.77
N ASP A 217 3.86 -2.85 -24.81
CA ASP A 217 3.73 -4.26 -24.40
C ASP A 217 3.34 -4.37 -22.92
N GLY A 218 3.92 -3.51 -22.08
CA GLY A 218 3.59 -3.43 -20.66
C GLY A 218 2.15 -2.98 -20.41
N ALA A 219 1.67 -2.00 -21.19
CA ALA A 219 0.29 -1.53 -21.11
C ALA A 219 -0.71 -2.61 -21.55
N THR A 220 -0.48 -3.28 -22.69
CA THR A 220 -1.33 -4.39 -23.17
C THR A 220 -1.40 -5.53 -22.16
N GLU A 221 -0.27 -5.94 -21.60
CA GLU A 221 -0.24 -7.01 -20.59
C GLU A 221 -1.05 -6.63 -19.35
N LEU A 222 -0.90 -5.38 -18.87
CA LEU A 222 -1.62 -4.92 -17.70
C LEU A 222 -3.14 -4.84 -17.95
N MET A 223 -3.56 -4.43 -19.15
CA MET A 223 -4.98 -4.45 -19.55
C MET A 223 -5.53 -5.87 -19.59
N ARG A 224 -4.80 -6.83 -20.17
CA ARG A 224 -5.21 -8.24 -20.15
C ARG A 224 -5.36 -8.80 -18.74
N GLN A 225 -4.44 -8.45 -17.84
CA GLN A 225 -4.54 -8.83 -16.43
C GLN A 225 -5.76 -8.20 -15.76
N GLY A 226 -6.12 -6.96 -16.11
CA GLY A 226 -7.37 -6.31 -15.67
C GLY A 226 -8.62 -7.02 -16.20
N GLN A 227 -8.66 -7.35 -17.50
CA GLN A 227 -9.78 -8.10 -18.11
C GLN A 227 -9.95 -9.48 -17.46
N ALA A 228 -8.85 -10.18 -17.15
CA ALA A 228 -8.88 -11.44 -16.43
C ALA A 228 -9.41 -11.31 -14.98
N ARG A 229 -9.43 -10.09 -14.43
CA ARG A 229 -10.06 -9.72 -13.17
C ARG A 229 -11.47 -9.15 -13.32
N GLU A 230 -12.07 -9.30 -14.50
CA GLU A 230 -13.40 -8.77 -14.84
C GLU A 230 -13.49 -7.24 -14.70
N VAL A 231 -12.36 -6.53 -14.91
CA VAL A 231 -12.36 -5.08 -15.00
C VAL A 231 -12.88 -4.69 -16.38
N ASP A 232 -14.02 -4.01 -16.39
CA ASP A 232 -14.60 -3.44 -17.60
C ASP A 232 -13.86 -2.14 -17.96
N PHE A 233 -13.14 -2.18 -19.08
CA PHE A 233 -12.49 -1.00 -19.64
C PHE A 233 -13.44 -0.34 -20.61
N THR A 234 -13.71 0.94 -20.38
CA THR A 234 -14.67 1.71 -21.16
C THR A 234 -13.97 2.70 -22.08
N SER A 235 -14.78 3.51 -22.76
CA SER A 235 -14.28 4.64 -23.53
C SER A 235 -13.40 5.61 -22.73
N GLU A 236 -13.59 5.70 -21.43
CA GLU A 236 -12.79 6.54 -20.53
C GLU A 236 -11.34 6.05 -20.42
N THR A 237 -11.08 4.74 -20.61
CA THR A 237 -9.72 4.21 -20.67
C THR A 237 -9.16 4.23 -22.08
N PHE A 238 -9.92 3.77 -23.07
CA PHE A 238 -9.38 3.61 -24.42
C PHE A 238 -9.13 4.95 -25.13
N HIS A 239 -10.03 5.95 -25.00
CA HIS A 239 -9.87 7.24 -25.69
C HIS A 239 -8.55 7.95 -25.31
N PRO A 240 -8.19 8.13 -24.02
CA PRO A 240 -6.92 8.75 -23.67
C PRO A 240 -5.71 7.98 -24.18
N LEU A 241 -5.75 6.64 -24.17
CA LEU A 241 -4.62 5.82 -24.61
C LEU A 241 -4.42 5.89 -26.13
N LEU A 242 -5.50 5.85 -26.93
CA LEU A 242 -5.45 6.06 -28.37
C LEU A 242 -4.90 7.44 -28.73
N MET A 243 -5.45 8.49 -28.13
CA MET A 243 -5.01 9.88 -28.35
C MET A 243 -3.52 10.11 -28.00
N LEU A 244 -2.96 9.32 -27.08
CA LEU A 244 -1.54 9.35 -26.74
C LEU A 244 -0.71 8.52 -27.72
N ALA A 245 -1.20 7.34 -28.11
CA ALA A 245 -0.52 6.43 -29.03
C ALA A 245 -0.43 7.02 -30.46
N GLU A 246 -1.48 7.68 -30.97
CA GLU A 246 -1.50 8.32 -32.30
C GLU A 246 -0.47 9.46 -32.45
N LYS A 247 -0.11 10.10 -31.33
CA LYS A 247 0.95 11.12 -31.33
C LYS A 247 2.34 10.52 -31.55
N ASP A 248 2.49 9.22 -31.32
CA ASP A 248 3.73 8.53 -31.64
C ASP A 248 3.80 8.23 -33.13
N THR A 249 4.63 9.00 -33.83
CA THR A 249 4.90 8.82 -35.27
C THR A 249 5.80 7.62 -35.56
N SER A 250 6.27 6.89 -34.54
CA SER A 250 7.10 5.72 -34.70
C SER A 250 6.25 4.46 -34.95
N SER A 251 6.38 3.87 -36.13
CA SER A 251 5.69 2.61 -36.48
C SER A 251 6.45 1.40 -35.89
N THR A 252 6.43 1.29 -34.57
CA THR A 252 7.01 0.14 -33.86
C THR A 252 6.02 -1.03 -33.87
N ASP A 253 6.54 -2.26 -33.90
CA ASP A 253 5.72 -3.48 -33.84
C ASP A 253 4.86 -3.54 -32.55
N SER A 254 5.40 -3.08 -31.43
CA SER A 254 4.70 -2.96 -30.15
C SER A 254 3.55 -1.93 -30.20
N LEU A 255 3.73 -0.79 -30.88
CA LEU A 255 2.65 0.18 -31.08
C LEU A 255 1.55 -0.39 -31.98
N ILE A 256 1.90 -1.04 -33.08
CA ILE A 256 0.92 -1.65 -34.00
C ILE A 256 0.09 -2.70 -33.25
N LYS A 257 0.74 -3.58 -32.48
CA LYS A 257 0.06 -4.59 -31.66
C LYS A 257 -0.84 -3.96 -30.60
N PHE A 258 -0.39 -2.89 -29.96
CA PHE A 258 -1.17 -2.17 -28.97
C PHE A 258 -2.43 -1.53 -29.57
N LEU A 259 -2.30 -0.85 -30.72
CA LEU A 259 -3.44 -0.24 -31.41
C LEU A 259 -4.46 -1.31 -31.86
N SER A 260 -3.98 -2.42 -32.45
CA SER A 260 -4.84 -3.56 -32.80
C SER A 260 -5.56 -4.13 -31.58
N PHE A 261 -4.87 -4.29 -30.44
CA PHE A 261 -5.49 -4.75 -29.21
C PHE A 261 -6.59 -3.80 -28.70
N VAL A 262 -6.34 -2.49 -28.76
CA VAL A 262 -7.33 -1.50 -28.33
C VAL A 262 -8.54 -1.49 -29.27
N GLU A 263 -8.34 -1.59 -30.58
CA GLU A 263 -9.42 -1.69 -31.56
C GLU A 263 -10.27 -2.95 -31.32
N ASP A 264 -9.64 -4.12 -31.16
CA ASP A 264 -10.33 -5.39 -30.89
C ASP A 264 -11.15 -5.32 -29.59
N ALA A 265 -10.55 -4.81 -28.51
CA ALA A 265 -11.21 -4.69 -27.21
C ALA A 265 -12.34 -3.64 -27.21
N TRP A 266 -12.22 -2.60 -28.05
CA TRP A 266 -13.24 -1.56 -28.19
C TRP A 266 -14.47 -2.06 -28.97
N GLU A 267 -14.27 -2.85 -30.02
CA GLU A 267 -15.39 -3.41 -30.78
C GLU A 267 -16.18 -4.45 -29.95
N GLU A 268 -15.49 -5.26 -29.13
CA GLU A 268 -16.15 -6.17 -28.17
C GLU A 268 -17.03 -5.40 -27.16
N TYR A 269 -16.60 -4.22 -26.71
CA TYR A 269 -17.41 -3.35 -25.85
C TYR A 269 -18.65 -2.80 -26.55
N LYS A 270 -18.54 -2.35 -27.81
CA LYS A 270 -19.69 -1.85 -28.59
C LYS A 270 -20.74 -2.92 -28.85
N GLU A 271 -20.31 -4.16 -29.12
CA GLU A 271 -21.24 -5.28 -29.31
C GLU A 271 -22.06 -5.61 -28.05
N PHE A 272 -21.62 -5.15 -26.88
CA PHE A 272 -22.34 -5.32 -25.61
C PHE A 272 -23.25 -4.14 -25.23
N ASP A 273 -23.32 -3.06 -26.01
CA ASP A 273 -24.15 -1.89 -25.69
C ASP A 273 -25.65 -2.27 -25.65
N PRO A 274 -26.28 -2.37 -24.45
CA PRO A 274 -27.66 -2.80 -24.34
C PRO A 274 -28.66 -1.73 -24.84
N GLU A 275 -28.20 -0.52 -25.18
CA GLU A 275 -29.05 0.52 -25.77
C GLU A 275 -29.27 0.30 -27.28
N ASP A 276 -28.37 -0.38 -28.01
CA ASP A 276 -28.54 -0.64 -29.45
C ASP A 276 -29.56 -1.76 -29.73
N ASP A 277 -29.70 -2.72 -28.83
CA ASP A 277 -30.72 -3.78 -28.89
C ASP A 277 -32.16 -3.28 -28.60
N SER A 278 -32.33 -2.02 -28.17
CA SER A 278 -33.64 -1.48 -27.77
C SER A 278 -34.42 -0.77 -28.88
N LEU A 279 -33.80 -0.49 -30.03
CA LEU A 279 -34.39 0.36 -31.07
C LEU A 279 -35.17 -0.39 -32.16
N ASP A 280 -35.01 -1.71 -32.24
CA ASP A 280 -35.62 -2.56 -33.28
C ASP A 280 -36.50 -3.69 -32.70
N ASP A 281 -37.11 -3.51 -31.52
CA ASP A 281 -38.23 -4.37 -31.09
C ASP A 281 -39.55 -3.90 -31.73
N PRO A 282 -40.09 -4.60 -32.75
CA PRO A 282 -41.36 -4.26 -33.37
C PRO A 282 -42.57 -4.46 -32.44
N GLU A 283 -42.40 -5.06 -31.26
CA GLU A 283 -43.46 -5.27 -30.26
C GLU A 283 -43.49 -4.22 -29.15
N ASN A 284 -42.62 -3.20 -29.16
CA ASN A 284 -42.61 -2.16 -28.12
C ASN A 284 -43.95 -1.40 -28.06
N PRO A 285 -44.77 -1.61 -26.99
CA PRO A 285 -46.13 -1.09 -26.91
C PRO A 285 -46.19 0.42 -26.59
N PHE A 286 -45.04 1.07 -26.40
CA PHE A 286 -44.93 2.48 -26.03
C PHE A 286 -44.61 3.42 -27.21
N ARG A 287 -44.63 2.93 -28.46
CA ARG A 287 -44.37 3.78 -29.66
C ARG A 287 -45.41 4.86 -29.95
N SER A 288 -46.51 4.92 -29.21
CA SER A 288 -47.54 5.96 -29.37
C SER A 288 -48.08 6.44 -28.03
N LEU A 289 -47.29 7.24 -27.33
CA LEU A 289 -47.73 8.20 -26.30
C LEU A 289 -46.98 9.53 -26.48
#